data_AF-A0ABD5S6R8-F1
#
_entry.id   AF-A0ABD5S6R8-F1
#
_cell.length_a   1.000
_cell.length_b   1.000
_cell.length_c   1.000
_cell.angle_alpha   90.00
_cell.angle_beta   90.00
_cell.angle_gamma   90.00
#
_symmetry.space_group_name_H-M   'P 1'
#
loop_
_entity.id
_entity.type
_entity.pdbx_description
1 polymer ?
#
loop_
_entity_poly.entity_id
_entity_poly.type
_entity_poly.pdbx_seq_one_letter_code
_entity_poly.pdbx_strand_id
1 'polypeptide(L)' 'MPETGPQRLGEVGPVRTVGYGLLVGSAAYLLAAVYGPSSPGYRIALAVAIAALYIGAVHAVGLLRRRRVGR' A
#
# COMPACT_ATOMS: atom_id res chain seq x y z
N MET A 1 -13.27 -7.74 -28.29
CA MET A 1 -12.89 -6.49 -27.59
C MET A 1 -12.90 -6.82 -26.11
N PRO A 2 -11.78 -6.72 -25.36
CA PRO A 2 -11.84 -6.93 -23.92
C PRO A 2 -12.73 -5.84 -23.32
N GLU A 3 -13.73 -6.25 -22.53
CA GLU A 3 -14.70 -5.38 -21.91
C GLU A 3 -13.98 -4.46 -20.90
N THR A 4 -13.81 -3.17 -21.24
CA THR A 4 -13.18 -2.16 -20.37
C THR A 4 -14.18 -1.54 -19.39
N GLY A 5 -15.03 -2.37 -18.80
CA GLY A 5 -15.94 -1.94 -17.74
C GLY A 5 -15.18 -1.57 -16.45
N PRO A 6 -15.72 -0.66 -15.62
CA PRO A 6 -15.10 -0.31 -14.35
C PRO A 6 -14.95 -1.56 -13.47
N GLN A 7 -13.70 -1.87 -13.11
CA GLN A 7 -13.35 -3.06 -12.33
C GLN A 7 -14.00 -3.00 -10.96
N ARG A 8 -14.82 -4.00 -10.61
CA ARG A 8 -15.51 -4.02 -9.33
C ARG A 8 -14.54 -4.40 -8.22
N LEU A 9 -14.69 -3.78 -7.04
CA LEU A 9 -13.82 -4.06 -5.87
C LEU A 9 -13.76 -5.56 -5.51
N GLY A 10 -14.86 -6.30 -5.71
CA GLY A 10 -14.91 -7.76 -5.50
C GLY A 10 -14.12 -8.60 -6.51
N GLU A 11 -13.74 -8.03 -7.65
CA GLU A 11 -12.92 -8.66 -8.68
C GLU A 11 -11.42 -8.40 -8.45
N VAL A 12 -11.08 -7.45 -7.57
CA VAL A 12 -9.71 -7.12 -7.22
C VAL A 12 -9.22 -8.13 -6.18
N GLY A 13 -8.50 -9.16 -6.64
CA GLY A 13 -7.89 -10.14 -5.74
C GLY A 13 -6.94 -9.47 -4.71
N PRO A 14 -6.73 -10.10 -3.55
CA PRO A 14 -6.09 -9.48 -2.39
C PRO A 14 -4.67 -8.96 -2.64
N VAL A 15 -3.93 -9.59 -3.56
CA VAL A 15 -2.58 -9.13 -3.96
C VAL A 15 -2.65 -7.80 -4.73
N ARG A 16 -3.64 -7.63 -5.62
CA ARG A 16 -3.83 -6.37 -6.35
C ARG A 16 -4.29 -5.26 -5.42
N THR A 17 -5.16 -5.56 -4.46
CA THR A 17 -5.58 -4.60 -3.43
C THR A 17 -4.39 -4.07 -2.63
N VAL A 18 -3.48 -4.95 -2.19
CA VAL A 18 -2.24 -4.53 -1.52
C VAL A 18 -1.37 -3.67 -2.46
N GLY A 19 -1.24 -4.07 -3.72
CA GLY A 19 -0.50 -3.30 -4.73
C GLY A 19 -1.06 -1.89 -4.94
N TYR A 20 -2.38 -1.74 -5.07
CA TYR A 20 -3.03 -0.42 -5.20
C TYR A 20 -2.87 0.41 -3.93
N GLY A 21 -3.00 -0.21 -2.75
CA GLY A 21 -2.74 0.47 -1.48
C GLY A 21 -1.32 1.02 -1.38
N LEU A 22 -0.33 0.23 -1.80
CA LEU A 22 1.07 0.68 -1.86
C LEU A 22 1.25 1.83 -2.86
N LEU A 23 0.65 1.75 -4.05
CA LEU A 23 0.74 2.78 -5.06
C LEU A 23 0.19 4.13 -4.56
N VAL A 24 -1.03 4.11 -4.00
CA VAL A 24 -1.68 5.30 -3.44
C VAL A 24 -0.88 5.83 -2.24
N GLY A 25 -0.40 4.94 -1.37
CA GLY A 25 0.44 5.30 -0.22
C GLY A 25 1.76 5.96 -0.64
N SER A 26 2.43 5.44 -1.67
CA SER A 26 3.65 6.04 -2.22
C SER A 26 3.40 7.44 -2.80
N ALA A 27 2.29 7.63 -3.53
CA ALA A 27 1.92 8.95 -4.04
C ALA A 27 1.65 9.96 -2.91
N ALA A 28 0.91 9.54 -1.88
CA ALA A 28 0.66 10.35 -0.69
C ALA A 28 1.96 10.71 0.06
N TYR A 29 2.90 9.77 0.16
CA TYR A 29 4.22 10.02 0.73
C TYR A 29 4.98 11.09 -0.04
N LEU A 30 5.03 11.01 -1.38
CA LEU A 30 5.74 11.99 -2.19
C LEU A 30 5.15 13.40 -1.99
N LEU A 31 3.82 13.51 -1.94
CA LEU A 31 3.15 14.77 -1.65
C LEU A 31 3.49 15.29 -0.26
N ALA A 32 3.45 14.43 0.76
CA ALA A 32 3.84 14.79 2.13
C ALA A 32 5.33 15.16 2.26
N ALA A 33 6.21 14.50 1.51
CA ALA A 33 7.64 14.77 1.55
C ALA A 33 7.98 16.13 0.91
N VAL A 34 7.30 16.48 -0.18
CA VAL A 34 7.51 17.72 -0.95
C VAL A 34 6.80 18.91 -0.32
N TYR A 35 5.53 18.76 0.04
CA TYR A 35 4.67 19.86 0.50
C TYR A 35 4.40 19.85 2.01
N GLY A 36 4.79 18.78 2.71
CA GLY A 36 4.57 18.68 4.15
C GLY A 36 5.54 19.52 4.97
N PRO A 37 5.21 19.77 6.25
CA PRO A 37 6.04 20.56 7.16
C PRO A 37 7.50 20.10 7.20
N SER A 38 8.41 21.06 7.32
CA SER A 38 9.85 20.83 7.50
C SER A 38 10.24 20.52 8.94
N SER A 39 9.28 20.52 9.88
CA SER A 39 9.57 20.30 11.29
C SER A 39 10.12 18.89 11.54
N PRO A 40 11.14 18.73 12.41
CA PRO A 40 11.74 17.42 12.70
C PRO A 40 10.72 16.40 13.20
N GLY A 41 9.80 16.81 14.07
CA GLY A 41 8.73 15.95 14.59
C GLY A 41 7.82 15.40 13.49
N TYR A 42 7.47 16.22 12.49
CA TYR A 42 6.68 15.76 11.35
C TYR A 42 7.44 14.73 10.52
N ARG A 43 8.73 14.96 10.26
CA ARG A 43 9.57 14.03 9.48
C ARG A 43 9.75 12.69 10.19
N ILE A 44 9.93 12.69 11.51
CA ILE A 44 10.00 11.47 12.33
C ILE A 44 8.67 10.72 12.29
N ALA A 45 7.55 11.40 12.51
CA ALA A 45 6.22 10.78 12.47
C ALA A 45 5.93 10.16 11.09
N LEU A 46 6.28 10.87 10.01
CA LEU A 46 6.15 10.37 8.64
C LEU A 46 7.00 9.12 8.40
N ALA A 47 8.26 9.13 8.84
CA ALA A 47 9.15 7.96 8.71
C ALA A 47 8.61 6.73 9.47
N VAL A 48 8.12 6.92 10.70
CA VAL A 48 7.51 5.85 11.51
C VAL A 48 6.25 5.30 10.84
N ALA A 49 5.38 6.16 10.30
CA ALA A 49 4.19 5.73 9.59
C ALA A 49 4.52 4.87 8.36
N ILE A 50 5.53 5.26 7.59
CA ILE A 50 5.99 4.50 6.42
C ILE A 50 6.55 3.14 6.84
N ALA A 51 7.36 3.10 7.90
CA ALA A 51 7.91 1.84 8.42
C ALA A 51 6.79 0.87 8.83
N ALA A 52 5.78 1.36 9.55
CA ALA A 52 4.62 0.56 9.95
C ALA A 52 3.82 0.04 8.75
N LEU A 53 3.57 0.90 7.75
CA LEU A 53 2.88 0.52 6.52
C LEU A 53 3.66 -0.56 5.74
N TYR A 54 4.98 -0.42 5.63
CA TYR A 54 5.83 -1.40 4.95
C TYR A 54 5.79 -2.76 5.66
N ILE A 55 5.94 -2.79 6.99
CA ILE A 55 5.85 -4.01 7.78
C ILE A 55 4.48 -4.68 7.59
N GLY A 56 3.39 -3.90 7.66
CA GLY A 56 2.04 -4.39 7.45
C GLY A 56 1.83 -4.98 6.05
N ALA A 57 2.33 -4.32 5.01
CA ALA A 57 2.25 -4.79 3.63
C ALA A 57 3.03 -6.10 3.42
N VAL A 58 4.27 -6.17 3.89
CA VAL A 58 5.10 -7.39 3.82
C VAL A 58 4.42 -8.54 4.58
N HIS A 59 3.89 -8.27 5.77
CA HIS A 59 3.17 -9.27 6.56
C HIS A 59 1.92 -9.78 5.83
N ALA A 60 1.11 -8.88 5.27
CA ALA A 60 -0.08 -9.24 4.50
C ALA A 60 0.27 -10.09 3.27
N VAL A 61 1.31 -9.71 2.50
CA VAL A 61 1.78 -10.50 1.35
C VAL A 61 2.31 -11.86 1.80
N GLY A 62 3.05 -11.92 2.92
CA GLY A 62 3.53 -13.16 3.51
C GLY A 62 2.38 -14.11 3.89
N LEU A 63 1.34 -13.60 4.55
CA LEU A 63 0.13 -14.36 4.87
C LEU A 63 -0.58 -14.87 3.62
N LEU A 64 -0.73 -14.02 2.59
CA LEU A 64 -1.36 -14.40 1.33
C LEU A 64 -0.57 -15.48 0.59
N ARG A 65 0.77 -15.41 0.60
CA ARG A 65 1.64 -16.45 0.02
C ARG A 65 1.50 -17.77 0.78
N ARG A 66 1.54 -17.77 2.11
CA ARG A 66 1.35 -18.99 2.92
C ARG A 66 0.01 -19.65 2.65
N ARG A 67 -1.07 -18.87 2.55
CA ARG A 67 -2.41 -19.39 2.24
C ARG A 67 -2.54 -20.00 0.83
N ARG A 68 -1.68 -19.63 -0.12
CA ARG A 68 -1.64 -20.25 -1.45
C ARG A 68 -0.85 -21.56 -1.47
N VAL A 69 0.19 -21.69 -0.66
CA VAL A 69 1.06 -22.89 -0.62
C VAL A 69 0.45 -24.01 0.23
N GLY A 70 -0.38 -23.68 1.22
CA GLY A 70 -1.10 -24.66 2.04
C GLY A 70 -2.40 -25.20 1.42
N ARG A 71 -2.66 -24.92 0.15
CA ARG A 71 -3.74 -25.51 -0.66
C ARG A 71 -3.11 -26.35 -1.77
#